data_AF-A0A7C1T1J7-F1
#
_entry.id   AF-A0A7C1T1J7-F1
#
_cell.length_a   1.000
_cell.length_b   1.000
_cell.length_c   1.000
_cell.angle_alpha   90.00
_cell.angle_beta   90.00
_cell.angle_gamma   90.00
#
_symmetry.space_group_name_H-M   'P 1'
#
loop_
_entity.id
_entity.type
_entity.pdbx_description
1 polymer ?
#
loop_
_entity_poly.entity_id
_entity_poly.type
_entity_poly.pdbx_seq_one_letter_code
_entity_poly.pdbx_strand_id
1 'polypeptide(L)'
;MGEKRVSRSLIGEELDVKVILEERRKADLLISEARRKAEEILEDARRRAREILEQAEKEASMLPEELVEEERRKLYEELSLVERAYDEELQNLKTALAQIREEVKKLAYKELYRW
;
A
#
# COMPACT_ATOMS: atom_id res chain seq x y z
N MET A 1 -51.60 -24.96 -1.56
CA MET A 1 -50.24 -25.21 -1.03
C MET A 1 -49.24 -24.30 -1.76
N GLY A 2 -49.03 -23.07 -1.26
CA GLY A 2 -48.26 -22.03 -1.99
C GLY A 2 -46.93 -21.62 -1.35
N GLU A 3 -46.58 -22.14 -0.17
CA GLU A 3 -45.57 -21.49 0.67
C GLU A 3 -44.13 -22.02 0.51
N LYS A 4 -43.90 -23.12 -0.20
CA LYS A 4 -42.57 -23.76 -0.24
C LYS A 4 -41.57 -23.21 -1.28
N ARG A 5 -41.99 -22.32 -2.19
CA ARG A 5 -41.07 -21.80 -3.25
C ARG A 5 -40.39 -20.48 -2.88
N VAL A 6 -41.03 -19.66 -2.05
CA VAL A 6 -40.52 -18.32 -1.70
C VAL A 6 -39.29 -18.42 -0.78
N SER A 7 -39.22 -19.43 0.10
CA SER A 7 -38.13 -19.56 1.08
C SER A 7 -36.79 -19.98 0.49
N ARG A 8 -36.76 -20.75 -0.62
CA ARG A 8 -35.50 -21.28 -1.16
C ARG A 8 -34.70 -20.23 -1.95
N SER A 9 -35.39 -19.26 -2.55
CA SER A 9 -34.77 -18.10 -3.25
C SER A 9 -34.13 -17.14 -2.26
N LEU A 10 -34.89 -16.74 -1.23
CA LEU A 10 -34.42 -15.82 -0.19
C LEU A 10 -33.21 -16.36 0.59
N ILE A 11 -33.20 -17.67 0.89
CA ILE A 11 -32.06 -18.31 1.57
C ILE A 11 -30.81 -18.34 0.68
N GLY A 12 -30.97 -18.54 -0.64
CA GLY A 12 -29.86 -18.49 -1.60
C GLY A 12 -29.29 -17.09 -1.74
N GLU A 13 -30.15 -16.08 -1.87
CA GLU A 13 -29.78 -14.66 -1.94
C GLU A 13 -29.08 -14.19 -0.65
N GLU A 14 -29.57 -14.59 0.53
CA GLU A 14 -28.97 -14.23 1.82
C GLU A 14 -27.59 -14.88 2.03
N LEU A 15 -27.39 -16.09 1.51
CA LEU A 15 -26.09 -16.77 1.47
C LEU A 15 -25.10 -16.08 0.53
N ASP A 16 -25.53 -15.67 -0.67
CA ASP A 16 -24.68 -14.95 -1.62
C ASP A 16 -24.27 -13.56 -1.09
N VAL A 17 -25.18 -12.84 -0.42
CA VAL A 17 -24.86 -11.55 0.22
C VAL A 17 -23.80 -11.72 1.32
N LYS A 18 -23.91 -12.77 2.15
CA LYS A 18 -22.92 -13.06 3.20
C LYS A 18 -21.54 -13.34 2.62
N VAL A 19 -21.45 -14.17 1.58
CA VAL A 19 -20.18 -14.49 0.92
C VAL A 19 -19.54 -13.23 0.33
N ILE A 20 -20.32 -12.38 -0.34
CA ILE A 20 -19.82 -11.11 -0.89
C ILE A 20 -19.29 -10.18 0.20
N LEU A 21 -19.97 -10.10 1.35
CA LEU A 21 -19.53 -9.28 2.48
C LEU A 21 -18.25 -9.82 3.14
N GLU A 22 -18.10 -11.13 3.24
CA GLU A 22 -16.89 -11.77 3.76
C GLU A 22 -15.68 -11.55 2.83
N GLU A 23 -15.85 -11.74 1.52
CA GLU A 23 -14.79 -11.51 0.54
C GLU A 23 -14.38 -10.03 0.49
N ARG A 24 -15.33 -9.09 0.63
CA ARG A 24 -15.02 -7.67 0.77
C ARG A 24 -14.19 -7.37 2.02
N ARG A 25 -14.48 -8.00 3.16
CA ARG A 25 -13.68 -7.84 4.39
C ARG A 25 -12.26 -8.39 4.22
N LYS A 26 -12.11 -9.55 3.58
CA LYS A 26 -10.79 -10.13 3.27
C LYS A 26 -9.98 -9.21 2.35
N ALA A 27 -10.61 -8.67 1.31
CA ALA A 27 -9.97 -7.71 0.41
C ALA A 27 -9.51 -6.44 1.15
N ASP A 28 -10.36 -5.86 1.99
CA ASP A 28 -10.01 -4.68 2.79
C ASP A 28 -8.83 -4.96 3.75
N LEU A 29 -8.78 -6.15 4.37
CA LEU A 29 -7.65 -6.58 5.21
C LEU A 29 -6.35 -6.70 4.40
N LEU A 30 -6.39 -7.38 3.25
CA LEU A 30 -5.22 -7.54 2.38
C LEU A 30 -4.67 -6.19 1.90
N ILE A 31 -5.55 -5.25 1.52
CA ILE A 31 -5.17 -3.89 1.12
C ILE A 31 -4.51 -3.15 2.29
N SER A 32 -5.06 -3.27 3.49
CA SER A 32 -4.49 -2.65 4.69
C SER A 32 -3.12 -3.22 5.03
N GLU A 33 -2.95 -4.54 4.95
CA GLU A 33 -1.65 -5.19 5.18
C GLU A 33 -0.61 -4.80 4.14
N ALA A 34 -1.01 -4.74 2.86
CA ALA A 34 -0.12 -4.31 1.78
C ALA A 34 0.38 -2.87 1.99
N ARG A 35 -0.51 -1.96 2.41
CA ARG A 35 -0.14 -0.57 2.73
C ARG A 35 0.86 -0.51 3.89
N ARG A 36 0.59 -1.22 4.99
CA ARG A 36 1.48 -1.26 6.14
C ARG A 36 2.87 -1.79 5.78
N LYS A 37 2.92 -2.90 5.03
CA LYS A 37 4.20 -3.48 4.59
C LYS A 37 4.98 -2.53 3.68
N ALA A 38 4.30 -1.83 2.77
CA ALA A 38 4.94 -0.84 1.92
C ALA A 38 5.55 0.31 2.76
N GLU A 39 4.81 0.82 3.75
CA GLU A 39 5.32 1.85 4.66
C GLU A 39 6.52 1.36 5.50
N GLU A 40 6.46 0.14 6.04
CA GLU A 40 7.58 -0.48 6.77
C GLU A 40 8.84 -0.62 5.91
N ILE A 41 8.70 -1.11 4.67
CA ILE A 41 9.84 -1.26 3.74
C ILE A 41 10.49 0.10 3.45
N LEU A 42 9.68 1.14 3.27
CA LEU A 42 10.15 2.49 2.97
C LEU A 42 10.88 3.11 4.17
N GLU A 43 10.34 2.95 5.37
CA GLU A 43 10.96 3.45 6.59
C GLU A 43 12.30 2.76 6.85
N ASP A 44 12.37 1.45 6.64
CA ASP A 44 13.60 0.67 6.73
C ASP A 44 14.65 1.12 5.71
N ALA A 45 14.24 1.36 4.46
CA ALA A 45 15.13 1.86 3.41
C ALA A 45 15.71 3.24 3.78
N ARG A 46 14.86 4.15 4.26
CA ARG A 46 15.28 5.49 4.73
C ARG A 46 16.26 5.42 5.88
N ARG A 47 15.99 4.57 6.86
CA ARG A 47 16.89 4.37 8.01
C ARG A 47 18.26 3.87 7.56
N ARG A 48 18.29 2.81 6.75
CA ARG A 48 19.56 2.25 6.24
C ARG A 48 20.35 3.27 5.42
N ALA A 49 19.67 4.05 4.59
CA ALA A 49 20.34 5.07 3.80
C ALA A 49 21.00 6.15 4.69
N ARG A 50 20.32 6.57 5.77
CA ARG A 50 20.90 7.48 6.77
C ARG A 50 22.08 6.87 7.51
N GLU A 51 22.00 5.60 7.91
CA GLU A 51 23.09 4.89 8.58
C GLU A 51 24.34 4.79 7.68
N ILE A 52 24.15 4.49 6.39
CA ILE A 52 25.24 4.47 5.40
C ILE A 52 25.87 5.86 5.27
N LEU A 53 25.05 6.91 5.24
CA LEU A 53 25.52 8.30 5.18
C LEU A 53 26.35 8.66 6.43
N GLU A 54 25.83 8.41 7.63
CA GLU A 54 26.56 8.68 8.88
C GLU A 54 27.87 7.90 8.97
N GLN A 55 27.90 6.66 8.48
CA GLN A 55 29.11 5.85 8.45
C GLN A 55 30.14 6.38 7.45
N ALA A 56 29.70 6.75 6.24
CA ALA A 56 30.55 7.39 5.25
C ALA A 56 31.13 8.72 5.76
N GLU A 57 30.33 9.50 6.49
CA GLU A 57 30.76 10.75 7.12
C GLU A 57 31.84 10.54 8.18
N LYS A 58 31.71 9.49 9.01
CA LYS A 58 32.74 9.13 10.02
C LYS A 58 34.03 8.70 9.35
N GLU A 59 33.95 7.92 8.28
CA GLU A 59 35.12 7.44 7.53
C GLU A 59 35.82 8.59 6.77
N ALA A 60 35.06 9.59 6.32
CA ALA A 60 35.57 10.77 5.65
C ALA A 60 36.29 11.77 6.59
N SER A 61 36.32 11.54 7.91
CA SER A 61 36.97 12.42 8.89
C SER A 61 38.49 12.61 8.72
N MET A 62 39.11 11.89 7.78
CA MET A 62 40.54 12.01 7.42
C MET A 62 40.80 12.74 6.10
N LEU A 63 39.76 13.25 5.42
CA LEU A 63 39.88 13.95 4.13
C LEU A 63 39.84 15.49 4.31
N PRO A 64 40.34 16.27 3.33
CA PRO A 64 40.22 17.73 3.33
C PRO A 64 38.75 18.16 3.41
N GLU A 65 38.45 19.09 4.30
CA GLU A 65 37.09 19.48 4.69
C GLU A 65 36.21 19.93 3.51
N GLU A 66 36.78 20.64 2.54
CA GLU A 66 36.10 21.07 1.31
C GLU A 66 35.66 19.90 0.41
N LEU A 67 36.46 18.83 0.37
CA LEU A 67 36.15 17.62 -0.42
C LEU A 67 35.04 16.80 0.25
N VAL A 68 35.01 16.81 1.58
CA VAL A 68 33.98 16.16 2.39
C VAL A 68 32.64 16.89 2.29
N GLU A 69 32.64 18.23 2.28
CA GLU A 69 31.41 19.01 2.13
C GLU A 69 30.75 18.82 0.76
N GLU A 70 31.53 18.83 -0.33
CA GLU A 70 30.97 18.65 -1.68
C GLU A 70 30.38 17.24 -1.86
N GLU A 71 31.06 16.22 -1.36
CA GLU A 71 30.60 14.84 -1.44
C GLU A 71 29.38 14.58 -0.54
N ARG A 72 29.36 15.18 0.68
CA ARG A 72 28.17 15.20 1.54
C ARG A 72 26.98 15.78 0.81
N ARG A 73 27.15 16.92 0.16
CA ARG A 73 26.07 17.60 -0.55
C ARG A 73 25.48 16.70 -1.64
N LYS A 74 26.33 16.07 -2.45
CA LYS A 74 25.89 15.12 -3.50
C LYS A 74 25.13 13.94 -2.91
N LEU A 75 25.66 13.34 -1.85
CA LEU A 75 25.01 12.23 -1.15
C LEU A 75 23.63 12.61 -0.60
N TYR A 76 23.49 13.79 0.01
CA TYR A 76 22.21 14.26 0.51
C TYR A 76 21.21 14.58 -0.63
N GLU A 77 21.68 15.14 -1.74
CA GLU A 77 20.85 15.38 -2.92
C GLU A 77 20.36 14.05 -3.52
N GLU A 78 21.23 13.06 -3.67
CA GLU A 78 20.87 11.70 -4.12
C GLU A 78 19.88 11.02 -3.17
N LEU A 79 20.13 11.08 -1.86
CA LEU A 79 19.21 10.55 -0.85
C LEU A 79 17.83 11.19 -0.99
N SER A 80 17.77 12.52 -1.13
CA SER A 80 16.51 13.24 -1.27
C SER A 80 15.74 12.83 -2.53
N LEU A 81 16.43 12.59 -3.65
CA LEU A 81 15.81 12.10 -4.89
C LEU A 81 15.21 10.71 -4.70
N VAL A 82 15.95 9.81 -4.05
CA VAL A 82 15.49 8.45 -3.75
C VAL A 82 14.28 8.48 -2.81
N GLU A 83 14.32 9.30 -1.75
CA GLU A 83 13.20 9.43 -0.81
C GLU A 83 11.92 9.94 -1.49
N ARG A 84 12.05 10.89 -2.42
CA ARG A 84 10.91 11.41 -3.20
C ARG A 84 10.34 10.37 -4.15
N ALA A 85 11.19 9.65 -4.88
CA ALA A 85 10.74 8.59 -5.79
C ALA A 85 9.93 7.52 -5.05
N TYR A 86 10.39 7.16 -3.85
CA TYR A 86 9.68 6.23 -2.97
C TYR A 86 8.33 6.77 -2.46
N ASP A 87 8.25 8.06 -2.10
CA ASP A 87 6.99 8.68 -1.71
C ASP A 87 5.98 8.72 -2.87
N GLU A 88 6.45 9.00 -4.09
CA GLU A 88 5.62 8.97 -5.30
C GLU A 88 5.09 7.56 -5.59
N GLU A 89 5.96 6.53 -5.54
CA GLU A 89 5.54 5.14 -5.70
C GLU A 89 4.50 4.73 -4.64
N LEU A 90 4.71 5.12 -3.38
CA LEU A 90 3.74 4.86 -2.30
C LEU A 90 2.39 5.51 -2.59
N GLN A 91 2.37 6.75 -3.08
CA GLN A 91 1.13 7.42 -3.44
C GLN A 91 0.43 6.76 -4.62
N ASN A 92 1.19 6.35 -5.64
CA ASN A 92 0.65 5.63 -6.79
C ASN A 92 -0.01 4.31 -6.36
N LEU A 93 0.66 3.55 -5.49
CA LEU A 93 0.12 2.34 -4.88
C LEU A 93 -1.15 2.62 -4.06
N LYS A 94 -1.15 3.66 -3.22
CA LYS A 94 -2.32 4.04 -2.42
C LYS A 94 -3.53 4.38 -3.31
N THR A 95 -3.29 5.08 -4.41
CA THR A 95 -4.30 5.48 -5.39
C THR A 95 -4.84 4.27 -6.16
N ALA A 96 -3.96 3.41 -6.69
CA ALA A 96 -4.37 2.19 -7.38
C ALA A 96 -5.20 1.26 -6.48
N LEU A 97 -4.79 1.08 -5.22
CA LEU A 97 -5.54 0.30 -4.24
C LEU A 97 -6.93 0.89 -3.96
N ALA A 98 -7.05 2.22 -3.93
CA ALA A 98 -8.34 2.88 -3.74
C ALA A 98 -9.27 2.67 -4.94
N GLN A 99 -8.74 2.70 -6.17
CA GLN A 99 -9.50 2.45 -7.40
C GLN A 99 -9.99 1.00 -7.45
N ILE A 100 -9.09 0.03 -7.22
CA ILE A 100 -9.43 -1.40 -7.16
C ILE A 100 -10.53 -1.65 -6.12
N ARG A 101 -10.41 -1.03 -4.94
CA ARG A 101 -11.43 -1.14 -3.89
C ARG A 101 -12.80 -0.65 -4.37
N GLU A 102 -12.84 0.44 -5.11
CA GLU A 102 -14.10 1.00 -5.62
C GLU A 102 -14.69 0.14 -6.75
N GLU A 103 -13.86 -0.42 -7.62
CA GLU A 103 -14.30 -1.37 -8.65
C GLU A 103 -14.88 -2.65 -8.04
N VAL A 104 -14.21 -3.22 -7.03
CA VAL A 104 -14.73 -4.39 -6.29
C VAL A 104 -16.09 -4.08 -5.66
N LYS A 105 -16.27 -2.89 -5.06
CA LYS A 105 -17.60 -2.49 -4.55
C LYS A 105 -18.64 -2.43 -5.67
N LYS A 106 -18.33 -1.81 -6.81
CA LYS A 106 -19.27 -1.70 -7.94
C LYS A 106 -19.67 -3.06 -8.48
N LEU A 107 -18.72 -3.98 -8.63
CA LEU A 107 -18.99 -5.35 -9.06
C LEU A 107 -19.88 -6.08 -8.05
N ALA A 108 -19.57 -5.98 -6.75
CA ALA A 108 -20.39 -6.54 -5.68
C ALA A 108 -21.84 -6.01 -5.70
N TYR A 109 -22.02 -4.69 -5.87
CA TYR A 109 -23.35 -4.09 -6.05
C TYR A 109 -24.05 -4.61 -7.31
N LYS A 110 -23.34 -4.72 -8.44
CA LYS A 110 -23.95 -5.20 -9.69
C LYS A 110 -24.46 -6.64 -9.58
N GLU A 111 -23.71 -7.53 -8.93
CA GLU A 111 -24.15 -8.91 -8.70
C GLU A 111 -25.32 -8.98 -7.69
N LEU A 112 -25.35 -8.10 -6.68
CA LEU A 112 -26.45 -8.04 -5.70
C LEU A 112 -27.81 -7.57 -6.26
N TYR A 113 -27.81 -6.77 -7.33
CA TYR A 113 -29.03 -6.18 -7.92
C TYR A 113 -29.37 -6.74 -9.31
N ARG A 114 -28.79 -7.89 -9.67
CA ARG A 114 -29.05 -8.59 -10.93
C ARG A 114 -30.35 -9.40 -10.80
N TRP A 115 -31.48 -8.80 -11.18
CA TRP A 115 -32.79 -9.46 -11.31
C TRP A 115 -33.01 -9.98 -12.73
#